data_AF-A0AAN1VFP4-F1
#
_entry.id   AF-A0AAN1VFP4-F1
#
_cell.length_a   1.000
_cell.length_b   1.000
_cell.length_c   1.000
_cell.angle_alpha   90.00
_cell.angle_beta   90.00
_cell.angle_gamma   90.00
#
_symmetry.space_group_name_H-M   'P 1'
#
loop_
_entity.id
_entity.type
_entity.pdbx_description
1 polymer ?
#
loop_
_entity_poly.entity_id
_entity_poly.type
_entity_poly.pdbx_seq_one_letter_code
_entity_poly.pdbx_strand_id
1 'polypeptide(L)'
;MLLCRADQRTPELMRRQFPEGFKPWRSLGLAEVRALIGLFIGMKSAGAIPRDLAQQFGPAPQLRDLSVYIKWTKDKSSTFWVSTAVNPECGGQGSGAPIYEIRDETLGLYQAVKGGVQAIGARSSNLKPALVLNSPSLSGATLIGLHHGPVHDAEVSFFTPIPLSIVSSRGRD
;
A
#
# COMPACT_ATOMS: atom_id res chain seq x y z
N MET A 1 6.48 -9.51 6.88
CA MET A 1 5.67 -8.51 7.61
C MET A 1 4.27 -9.07 7.88
N LEU A 2 3.68 -8.80 9.05
CA LEU A 2 2.26 -9.09 9.35
C LEU A 2 1.46 -7.79 9.29
N LEU A 3 0.37 -7.79 8.53
CA LEU A 3 -0.55 -6.66 8.41
C LEU A 3 -1.98 -7.14 8.64
N CYS A 4 -2.86 -6.24 9.06
CA CYS A 4 -4.27 -6.54 9.29
C CYS A 4 -5.16 -5.65 8.43
N ARG A 5 -6.34 -6.17 8.04
CA ARG A 5 -7.36 -5.42 7.33
C ARG A 5 -8.75 -5.81 7.83
N ALA A 6 -9.54 -4.83 8.24
CA ALA A 6 -10.97 -4.98 8.43
C ALA A 6 -11.69 -4.84 7.08
N ASP A 7 -12.53 -5.80 6.71
CA ASP A 7 -13.29 -5.75 5.45
C ASP A 7 -14.66 -6.43 5.61
N GLN A 8 -15.71 -5.81 5.08
CA GLN A 8 -17.09 -6.31 5.20
C GLN A 8 -17.35 -7.55 4.35
N ARG A 9 -16.50 -7.83 3.35
CA ARG A 9 -16.59 -9.08 2.59
C ARG A 9 -16.19 -10.23 3.50
N THR A 10 -17.02 -11.26 3.59
CA THR A 10 -16.70 -12.46 4.39
C THR A 10 -15.62 -13.32 3.70
N PRO A 11 -14.94 -14.21 4.43
CA PRO A 11 -13.94 -15.10 3.84
C PRO A 11 -14.49 -15.99 2.71
N GLU A 12 -15.75 -16.41 2.80
CA GLU A 12 -16.46 -17.16 1.76
C GLU A 12 -16.67 -16.30 0.51
N LEU A 13 -17.10 -15.05 0.71
CA LEU A 13 -17.32 -14.11 -0.39
C LEU A 13 -16.00 -13.77 -1.10
N MET A 14 -14.93 -13.51 -0.34
CA MET A 14 -13.58 -13.28 -0.87
C MET A 14 -13.13 -14.44 -1.75
N ARG A 15 -13.23 -15.69 -1.27
CA ARG A 15 -12.83 -16.88 -2.04
C ARG A 15 -13.65 -17.08 -3.32
N ARG A 16 -14.96 -16.80 -3.28
CA ARG A 16 -15.86 -17.06 -4.41
C ARG A 16 -15.84 -15.98 -5.48
N GLN A 17 -15.74 -14.71 -5.08
CA GLN A 17 -15.95 -13.57 -6.00
C GLN A 17 -14.71 -12.71 -6.21
N PHE A 18 -13.68 -12.86 -5.37
CA PHE A 18 -12.46 -12.06 -5.44
C PHE A 18 -11.21 -12.97 -5.41
N PRO A 19 -11.06 -13.92 -6.35
CA PRO A 19 -9.95 -14.87 -6.36
C PRO A 19 -8.57 -14.20 -6.46
N GLU A 20 -8.51 -13.01 -7.08
CA GLU A 20 -7.35 -12.10 -7.09
C GLU A 20 -6.95 -11.49 -5.72
N GLY A 21 -7.79 -11.63 -4.68
CA GLY A 21 -7.62 -10.97 -3.39
C GLY A 21 -8.15 -9.53 -3.33
N PHE A 22 -7.49 -8.68 -2.53
CA PHE A 22 -7.93 -7.31 -2.32
C PHE A 22 -7.40 -6.38 -3.43
N LYS A 23 -8.31 -5.73 -4.15
CA LYS A 23 -7.98 -4.73 -5.17
C LYS A 23 -8.38 -3.32 -4.74
N PRO A 24 -7.62 -2.29 -5.17
CA PRO A 24 -8.08 -0.91 -5.09
C PRO A 24 -9.37 -0.69 -5.88
N TRP A 25 -10.14 0.33 -5.51
CA TRP A 25 -11.33 0.76 -6.26
C TRP A 25 -10.98 1.15 -7.70
N ARG A 26 -9.93 1.96 -7.85
CA ARG A 26 -9.29 2.24 -9.13
C ARG A 26 -8.00 1.43 -9.26
N SER A 27 -8.03 0.38 -10.05
CA SER A 27 -6.83 -0.42 -10.30
C SER A 27 -5.91 0.28 -11.30
N LEU A 28 -4.62 0.34 -10.96
CA LEU A 28 -3.54 0.74 -11.87
C LEU A 28 -2.75 -0.50 -12.28
N GLY A 29 -2.25 -0.50 -13.52
CA GLY A 29 -1.32 -1.53 -13.96
C GLY A 29 0.02 -1.44 -13.21
N LEU A 30 0.73 -2.56 -13.07
CA LEU A 30 2.00 -2.59 -12.34
C LEU A 30 3.04 -1.60 -12.91
N ALA A 31 3.07 -1.42 -14.22
CA ALA A 31 3.93 -0.42 -14.87
C ALA A 31 3.56 1.01 -14.48
N GLU A 32 2.25 1.33 -14.40
CA GLU A 32 1.76 2.64 -13.99
C GLU A 32 2.05 2.90 -12.51
N VAL A 33 1.86 1.89 -11.64
CA VAL A 33 2.22 1.98 -10.22
C VAL A 33 3.71 2.27 -10.06
N ARG A 34 4.57 1.52 -10.76
CA ARG A 34 6.03 1.75 -10.72
C ARG A 34 6.40 3.13 -11.23
N ALA A 35 5.78 3.60 -12.31
CA ALA A 35 6.01 4.95 -12.84
C ALA A 35 5.58 6.03 -11.83
N LEU A 36 4.39 5.88 -11.24
CA LEU A 36 3.85 6.80 -10.24
C LEU A 36 4.73 6.83 -8.99
N ILE A 37 5.06 5.69 -8.40
CA ILE A 37 5.92 5.62 -7.21
C ILE A 37 7.34 6.09 -7.52
N GLY A 38 7.85 5.81 -8.72
CA GLY A 38 9.14 6.30 -9.21
C GLY A 38 9.25 7.83 -9.16
N LEU A 39 8.16 8.55 -9.46
CA LEU A 39 8.09 10.00 -9.34
C LEU A 39 8.41 10.50 -7.92
N PHE A 40 7.83 9.86 -6.89
CA PHE A 40 7.99 10.26 -5.49
C PHE A 40 9.35 9.94 -4.87
N ILE A 41 10.14 9.10 -5.54
CA ILE A 41 11.49 8.73 -5.10
C ILE A 41 12.59 9.29 -6.03
N GLY A 42 12.21 10.18 -6.96
CA GLY A 42 13.15 10.85 -7.85
C GLY A 42 13.79 9.94 -8.91
N MET A 43 13.16 8.82 -9.24
CA MET A 43 13.56 8.00 -10.38
C MET A 43 13.04 8.63 -11.67
N LYS A 44 13.83 8.53 -12.76
CA LYS A 44 13.31 8.86 -14.09
C LYS A 44 12.16 7.89 -14.41
N SER A 45 10.99 8.43 -14.70
CA SER A 45 9.83 7.59 -15.04
C SER A 45 10.14 6.73 -16.26
N ALA A 46 9.93 5.42 -16.14
CA ALA A 46 10.06 4.47 -17.24
C ALA A 46 8.70 4.16 -17.92
N GLY A 47 7.62 4.84 -17.52
CA GLY A 47 6.27 4.56 -18.01
C GLY A 47 5.33 5.77 -17.95
N ALA A 48 4.14 5.59 -18.53
CA ALA A 48 3.09 6.60 -18.50
C ALA A 48 2.40 6.62 -17.12
N ILE A 49 2.39 7.79 -16.49
CA ILE A 49 1.58 8.04 -15.30
C ILE A 49 0.21 8.53 -15.79
N PRO A 50 -0.92 8.04 -15.25
CA PRO A 50 -2.23 8.59 -15.57
C PRO A 50 -2.24 10.11 -15.39
N ARG A 51 -2.65 10.84 -16.44
CA ARG A 51 -2.53 12.30 -16.52
C ARG A 51 -3.21 13.01 -15.35
N ASP A 52 -4.38 12.53 -14.98
CA ASP A 52 -5.17 13.06 -13.87
C ASP A 52 -4.46 12.90 -12.52
N LEU A 53 -3.73 11.81 -12.31
CA LEU A 53 -2.89 11.60 -11.12
C LEU A 53 -1.63 12.45 -11.16
N ALA A 54 -0.97 12.55 -12.32
CA ALA A 54 0.21 13.39 -12.47
C ALA A 54 -0.08 14.87 -12.16
N GLN A 55 -1.29 15.35 -12.47
CA GLN A 55 -1.73 16.71 -12.18
C GLN A 55 -2.00 16.99 -10.69
N GLN A 56 -2.17 15.95 -9.85
CA GLN A 56 -2.37 16.12 -8.40
C GLN A 56 -1.07 16.49 -7.68
N PHE A 57 0.08 16.27 -8.30
CA PHE A 57 1.38 16.38 -7.65
C PHE A 57 2.25 17.46 -8.32
N GLY A 58 3.04 18.16 -7.51
CA GLY A 58 4.00 19.16 -7.99
C GLY A 58 5.18 18.55 -8.75
N PRO A 59 6.15 19.36 -9.20
CA PRO A 59 7.24 18.92 -10.10
C PRO A 59 8.26 17.95 -9.48
N ALA A 60 8.32 17.85 -8.15
CA ALA A 60 9.24 16.98 -7.43
C ALA A 60 8.59 16.47 -6.14
N PRO A 61 7.53 15.65 -6.23
CA PRO A 61 6.81 15.21 -5.06
C PRO A 61 7.63 14.19 -4.28
N GLN A 62 7.33 14.07 -2.99
CA GLN A 62 7.99 13.16 -2.05
C GLN A 62 6.95 12.19 -1.46
N LEU A 63 7.42 11.08 -0.89
CA LEU A 63 6.52 10.08 -0.26
C LEU A 63 5.57 10.67 0.81
N ARG A 64 5.95 11.77 1.47
CA ARG A 64 5.06 12.51 2.39
C ARG A 64 3.85 13.12 1.67
N ASP A 65 4.02 13.59 0.44
CA ASP A 65 2.95 14.20 -0.34
C ASP A 65 1.95 13.12 -0.78
N LEU A 66 2.45 11.92 -1.12
CA LEU A 66 1.60 10.75 -1.35
C LEU A 66 0.84 10.33 -0.10
N SER A 67 1.49 10.33 1.07
CA SER A 67 0.83 10.07 2.36
C SER A 67 -0.29 11.07 2.63
N VAL A 68 -0.06 12.36 2.38
CA VAL A 68 -1.07 13.42 2.52
C VAL A 68 -2.23 13.15 1.56
N TYR A 69 -1.95 12.89 0.29
CA TYR A 69 -2.98 12.57 -0.71
C TYR A 69 -3.87 11.40 -0.27
N ILE A 70 -3.29 10.30 0.22
CA ILE A 70 -4.05 9.14 0.73
C ILE A 70 -4.97 9.53 1.89
N LYS A 71 -4.50 10.39 2.80
CA LYS A 71 -5.29 10.80 3.98
C LYS A 71 -6.47 11.70 3.61
N TRP A 72 -6.33 12.56 2.59
CA TRP A 72 -7.35 13.54 2.21
C TRP A 72 -8.31 13.05 1.12
N THR A 73 -7.88 12.13 0.26
CA THR A 73 -8.73 11.54 -0.79
C THR A 73 -9.68 10.49 -0.20
N LYS A 74 -10.98 10.59 -0.49
CA LYS A 74 -12.03 9.72 0.08
C LYS A 74 -13.00 9.14 -0.96
N ASP A 75 -12.86 9.46 -2.24
CA ASP A 75 -13.76 8.98 -3.29
C ASP A 75 -13.24 7.71 -3.99
N LYS A 76 -14.18 6.89 -4.49
CA LYS A 76 -13.85 5.61 -5.16
C LYS A 76 -13.08 5.80 -6.47
N SER A 77 -13.34 6.87 -7.21
CA SER A 77 -12.68 7.17 -8.49
C SER A 77 -11.19 7.49 -8.34
N SER A 78 -10.79 8.04 -7.20
CA SER A 78 -9.40 8.47 -6.92
C SER A 78 -8.67 7.51 -5.99
N THR A 79 -9.36 6.55 -5.38
CA THR A 79 -8.76 5.57 -4.47
C THR A 79 -8.10 4.43 -5.24
N PHE A 80 -6.80 4.56 -5.48
CA PHE A 80 -5.96 3.55 -6.14
C PHE A 80 -5.11 2.72 -5.17
N TRP A 81 -5.49 2.65 -3.89
CA TRP A 81 -4.84 1.79 -2.90
C TRP A 81 -5.81 0.89 -2.13
N VAL A 82 -5.23 -0.13 -1.47
CA VAL A 82 -5.87 -0.98 -0.46
C VAL A 82 -5.24 -0.66 0.89
N SER A 83 -6.04 -0.15 1.82
CA SER A 83 -5.59 0.16 3.18
C SER A 83 -5.45 -1.10 4.04
N THR A 84 -4.37 -1.18 4.79
CA THR A 84 -4.09 -2.19 5.82
C THR A 84 -3.45 -1.49 7.02
N ALA A 85 -3.32 -2.17 8.15
CA ALA A 85 -2.69 -1.63 9.36
C ALA A 85 -1.63 -2.59 9.88
N VAL A 86 -0.64 -2.04 10.61
CA VAL A 86 0.38 -2.85 11.30
C VAL A 86 -0.10 -3.45 12.62
N ASN A 87 -1.28 -3.04 13.11
CA ASN A 87 -1.84 -3.46 14.39
C ASN A 87 -3.07 -4.35 14.23
N PRO A 88 -3.38 -5.19 15.23
CA PRO A 88 -4.50 -6.13 15.17
C PRO A 88 -5.88 -5.43 15.16
N GLU A 89 -5.97 -4.20 15.65
CA GLU A 89 -7.22 -3.41 15.67
C GLU A 89 -7.61 -2.84 14.30
N CYS A 90 -6.78 -3.03 13.27
CA CYS A 90 -6.98 -2.50 11.92
C CYS A 90 -7.15 -0.98 11.89
N GLY A 91 -6.40 -0.24 12.71
CA GLY A 91 -6.54 1.22 12.83
C GLY A 91 -7.89 1.66 13.41
N GLY A 92 -8.45 0.86 14.34
CA GLY A 92 -9.74 1.13 14.98
C GLY A 92 -10.97 0.86 14.09
N GLN A 93 -10.78 0.31 12.89
CA GLN A 93 -11.86 -0.03 11.95
C GLN A 93 -12.49 -1.41 12.22
N GLY A 94 -12.01 -2.14 13.24
CA GLY A 94 -12.42 -3.52 13.52
C GLY A 94 -13.79 -3.71 14.18
N SER A 95 -14.62 -2.67 14.35
CA SER A 95 -15.93 -2.83 15.00
C SER A 95 -16.92 -3.58 14.10
N GLY A 96 -17.01 -4.90 14.28
CA GLY A 96 -18.03 -5.78 13.69
C GLY A 96 -17.65 -6.45 12.36
N ALA A 97 -16.63 -5.96 11.65
CA ALA A 97 -16.17 -6.54 10.38
C ALA A 97 -15.23 -7.76 10.58
N PRO A 98 -15.22 -8.73 9.65
CA PRO A 98 -14.13 -9.70 9.54
C PRO A 98 -12.75 -9.03 9.52
N ILE A 99 -11.80 -9.63 10.26
CA ILE A 99 -10.40 -9.21 10.26
C ILE A 99 -9.58 -10.21 9.46
N TYR A 100 -8.81 -9.69 8.51
CA TYR A 100 -7.88 -10.44 7.68
C TYR A 100 -6.46 -10.16 8.10
N GLU A 101 -5.67 -11.22 8.24
CA GLU A 101 -4.22 -11.15 8.39
C GLU A 101 -3.56 -11.37 7.04
N ILE A 102 -2.63 -10.48 6.70
CA ILE A 102 -1.82 -10.51 5.49
C ILE A 102 -0.39 -10.81 5.91
N ARG A 103 0.13 -11.95 5.45
CA ARG A 103 1.45 -12.46 5.85
C ARG A 103 2.30 -12.73 4.61
N ASP A 104 3.34 -11.94 4.44
CA ASP A 104 4.34 -12.15 3.41
C ASP A 104 5.73 -11.83 3.98
N GLU A 105 6.60 -12.83 4.02
CA GLU A 105 7.95 -12.75 4.59
C GLU A 105 8.92 -11.96 3.70
N THR A 106 8.60 -11.80 2.41
CA THR A 106 9.42 -11.07 1.45
C THR A 106 9.22 -9.55 1.55
N LEU A 107 8.16 -9.09 2.22
CA LEU A 107 7.89 -7.67 2.42
C LEU A 107 8.93 -7.02 3.34
N GLY A 108 9.68 -6.07 2.79
CA GLY A 108 10.63 -5.22 3.49
C GLY A 108 10.25 -3.74 3.44
N LEU A 109 10.88 -2.94 4.33
CA LEU A 109 10.74 -1.49 4.35
C LEU A 109 11.92 -0.83 3.64
N TYR A 110 11.60 0.22 2.87
CA TYR A 110 12.59 0.93 2.09
C TYR A 110 12.39 2.44 2.15
N GLN A 111 13.47 3.19 2.37
CA GLN A 111 13.49 4.63 2.23
C GLN A 111 13.88 5.03 0.80
N ALA A 112 13.35 6.16 0.33
CA ALA A 112 13.79 6.77 -0.92
C ALA A 112 15.23 7.29 -0.78
N VAL A 113 16.07 6.96 -1.75
CA VAL A 113 17.43 7.51 -1.88
C VAL A 113 17.63 7.98 -3.32
N LYS A 114 18.71 8.73 -3.58
CA LYS A 114 18.99 9.24 -4.93
C LYS A 114 19.05 8.08 -5.93
N GLY A 115 18.10 8.06 -6.86
CA GLY A 115 18.04 7.07 -7.95
C GLY A 115 17.44 5.71 -7.57
N GLY A 116 16.82 5.56 -6.40
CA GLY A 116 16.20 4.30 -6.01
C GLY A 116 15.75 4.22 -4.57
N VAL A 117 15.94 3.04 -3.98
CA VAL A 117 15.47 2.71 -2.64
C VAL A 117 16.56 2.02 -1.82
N GLN A 118 16.54 2.19 -0.50
CA GLN A 118 17.45 1.53 0.43
C GLN A 118 16.66 0.86 1.53
N ALA A 119 16.98 -0.40 1.85
CA ALA A 119 16.32 -1.14 2.91
C ALA A 119 16.55 -0.47 4.28
N ILE A 120 15.51 -0.47 5.11
CA ILE A 120 15.53 0.02 6.50
C ILE A 120 14.85 -1.00 7.41
N GLY A 121 15.29 -1.08 8.67
CA GLY A 121 14.67 -2.00 9.64
C GLY A 121 13.29 -1.52 10.12
N ALA A 122 13.14 -0.22 10.34
CA ALA A 122 11.90 0.40 10.78
C ALA A 122 11.85 1.89 10.40
N ARG A 123 10.64 2.47 10.38
CA ARG A 123 10.47 3.92 10.25
C ARG A 123 10.90 4.61 11.55
N SER A 124 11.66 5.69 11.42
CA SER A 124 12.14 6.50 12.55
C SER A 124 11.19 7.64 12.95
N SER A 125 10.17 7.96 12.15
CA SER A 125 9.27 9.07 12.41
C SER A 125 7.93 8.97 11.65
N ASN A 126 6.87 9.52 12.25
CA ASN A 126 5.57 9.73 11.62
C ASN A 126 5.68 10.54 10.32
N LEU A 127 6.66 11.44 10.22
CA LEU A 127 6.88 12.35 9.09
C LEU A 127 7.75 11.76 7.98
N LYS A 128 8.29 10.55 8.18
CA LYS A 128 9.12 9.85 7.22
C LYS A 128 8.42 8.55 6.78
N PRO A 129 7.53 8.60 5.78
CA PRO A 129 6.98 7.40 5.18
C PRO A 129 8.07 6.53 4.55
N ALA A 130 7.79 5.24 4.44
CA ALA A 130 8.65 4.28 3.78
C ALA A 130 7.85 3.46 2.76
N LEU A 131 8.50 3.01 1.70
CA LEU A 131 7.91 2.04 0.79
C LEU A 131 7.92 0.65 1.43
N VAL A 132 6.87 -0.11 1.14
CA VAL A 132 6.74 -1.54 1.46
C VAL A 132 6.84 -2.29 0.14
N LEU A 133 7.89 -3.09 -0.03
CA LEU A 133 8.14 -3.82 -1.28
C LEU A 133 8.45 -5.29 -0.97
N ASN A 134 8.01 -6.20 -1.83
CA ASN A 134 8.40 -7.62 -1.80
C ASN A 134 9.69 -7.93 -2.59
N SER A 135 10.45 -6.90 -2.95
CA SER A 135 11.70 -6.99 -3.71
C SER A 135 12.63 -5.86 -3.28
N PRO A 136 13.97 -6.02 -3.33
CA PRO A 136 14.93 -4.97 -3.00
C PRO A 136 14.96 -3.79 -3.98
N SER A 137 14.04 -3.74 -4.95
CA SER A 137 13.94 -2.65 -5.93
C SER A 137 12.48 -2.41 -6.34
N LEU A 138 12.16 -1.17 -6.70
CA LEU A 138 10.84 -0.83 -7.24
C LEU A 138 10.55 -1.56 -8.57
N SER A 139 11.57 -1.75 -9.41
CA SER A 139 11.44 -2.46 -10.69
C SER A 139 11.17 -3.95 -10.55
N GLY A 140 11.67 -4.59 -9.50
CA GLY A 140 11.43 -6.00 -9.21
C GLY A 140 10.18 -6.26 -8.38
N ALA A 141 9.66 -5.24 -7.67
CA ALA A 141 8.52 -5.39 -6.77
C ALA A 141 7.22 -5.66 -7.52
N THR A 142 6.44 -6.62 -7.05
CA THR A 142 5.06 -6.91 -7.50
C THR A 142 4.02 -6.53 -6.43
N LEU A 143 4.44 -6.43 -5.17
CA LEU A 143 3.70 -5.80 -4.09
C LEU A 143 4.35 -4.46 -3.76
N ILE A 144 3.60 -3.38 -3.94
CA ILE A 144 4.10 -2.01 -3.74
C ILE A 144 3.12 -1.29 -2.85
N GLY A 145 3.59 -0.85 -1.68
CA GLY A 145 2.79 -0.07 -0.75
C GLY A 145 3.56 1.07 -0.09
N LEU A 146 2.85 1.89 0.67
CA LEU A 146 3.39 2.97 1.47
C LEU A 146 3.05 2.73 2.93
N HIS A 147 4.07 2.60 3.78
CA HIS A 147 3.92 2.63 5.22
C HIS A 147 3.98 4.08 5.71
N HIS A 148 2.87 4.59 6.22
CA HIS A 148 2.70 5.99 6.58
C HIS A 148 1.77 6.17 7.80
N GLY A 149 1.58 7.42 8.25
CA GLY A 149 0.86 7.70 9.50
C GLY A 149 1.68 7.46 10.77
N PRO A 150 1.03 7.44 11.95
CA PRO A 150 1.67 7.22 13.24
C PRO A 150 2.42 5.88 13.29
N VAL A 151 3.65 5.83 13.79
CA VAL A 151 4.51 4.62 13.71
C VAL A 151 3.85 3.35 14.31
N HIS A 152 3.13 3.47 15.43
CA HIS A 152 2.50 2.33 16.10
C HIS A 152 1.04 2.07 15.69
N ASP A 153 0.46 2.95 14.88
CA ASP A 153 -0.89 2.84 14.34
C ASP A 153 -0.85 3.14 12.83
N ALA A 154 0.18 2.58 12.20
CA ALA A 154 0.52 2.94 10.85
C ALA A 154 -0.41 2.22 9.87
N GLU A 155 -0.87 3.01 8.91
CA GLU A 155 -1.48 2.46 7.71
C GLU A 155 -0.36 2.01 6.76
N VAL A 156 -0.57 0.84 6.14
CA VAL A 156 0.16 0.43 4.94
C VAL A 156 -0.84 0.41 3.79
N SER A 157 -0.70 1.36 2.86
CA SER A 157 -1.56 1.47 1.68
C SER A 157 -0.89 0.80 0.48
N PHE A 158 -1.43 -0.32 0.00
CA PHE A 158 -0.91 -1.03 -1.17
C PHE A 158 -1.51 -0.48 -2.46
N PHE A 159 -0.66 -0.14 -3.43
CA PHE A 159 -1.05 0.36 -4.76
C PHE A 159 -1.23 -0.77 -5.78
N THR A 160 -0.81 -1.98 -5.42
CA THR A 160 -1.02 -3.22 -6.17
C THR A 160 -2.04 -4.09 -5.45
N PRO A 161 -2.72 -5.02 -6.14
CA PRO A 161 -3.58 -5.99 -5.48
C PRO A 161 -2.82 -6.82 -4.42
N ILE A 162 -3.46 -7.13 -3.31
CA ILE A 162 -2.95 -8.04 -2.28
C ILE A 162 -3.54 -9.43 -2.58
N PRO A 163 -2.73 -10.40 -3.03
CA PRO A 163 -3.25 -11.69 -3.49
C PRO A 163 -3.84 -12.49 -2.34
N LEU A 164 -4.90 -13.26 -2.62
CA LEU A 164 -5.57 -14.06 -1.59
C LEU A 164 -4.66 -15.14 -0.98
N SER A 165 -3.61 -15.56 -1.70
CA SER A 165 -2.64 -16.57 -1.24
C SER A 165 -1.83 -16.15 0.00
N ILE A 166 -1.75 -14.85 0.29
CA ILE A 166 -1.06 -14.32 1.47
C ILE A 166 -2.05 -13.79 2.52
N VAL A 167 -3.35 -14.06 2.33
CA VAL A 167 -4.44 -13.59 3.19
C VAL A 167 -5.01 -14.77 3.97
N SER A 168 -5.15 -14.60 5.28
CA SER A 168 -5.88 -15.51 6.16
C SER A 168 -6.95 -14.74 6.93
N SER A 169 -8.07 -15.37 7.21
CA SER A 169 -9.09 -14.77 8.09
C SER A 169 -8.77 -15.12 9.53
N ARG A 170 -8.77 -14.13 10.43
CA ARG A 170 -8.76 -14.42 11.86
C ARG A 170 -10.15 -14.97 12.21
N GLY A 171 -10.23 -16.24 12.58
CA GLY A 171 -11.46 -16.82 13.10
C GLY A 171 -11.95 -16.00 14.29
N ARG A 172 -13.26 -15.76 14.37
CA ARG A 172 -13.86 -15.50 15.68
C ARG A 172 -13.95 -16.87 16.33
N ASP A 173 -13.02 -17.19 17.20
CA ASP A 173 -13.23 -18.26 18.18
C ASP A 173 -14.34 -17.84 19.15
#